data_AF-A0A842W1L7-F1
#
_entry.id   AF-A0A842W1L7-F1
#
_cell.length_a   1.000
_cell.length_b   1.000
_cell.length_c   1.000
_cell.angle_alpha   90.00
_cell.angle_beta   90.00
_cell.angle_gamma   90.00
#
_symmetry.space_group_name_H-M   'P 1'
#
loop_
_entity.id
_entity.type
_entity.pdbx_description
1 polymer ?
#
loop_
_entity_poly.entity_id
_entity_poly.type
_entity_poly.pdbx_seq_one_letter_code
_entity_poly.pdbx_strand_id
1 'polypeptide(L)'
;MVKIKDYNKVEPVKISGYIQYYLDVLKELNVTEDKSKNQSAIKLMRLAKTDISENLKGFKNKISEENYLNLKDVDENEIVGRVLDDFKPVLQDLLLLNYYLFLVEIESGLLICPECRRWFPIIKTIPRLFPKTMDRQEIDMEFQKKWVDLFPNNVV
;
A
#
# COMPACT_ATOMS: atom_id res chain seq x y z
N MET A 1 -19.10 26.14 0.27
CA MET A 1 -18.10 25.17 0.77
C MET A 1 -18.23 25.11 2.28
N VAL A 2 -18.71 24.00 2.85
CA VAL A 2 -18.84 23.84 4.30
C VAL A 2 -17.44 23.59 4.86
N LYS A 3 -16.99 24.43 5.79
CA LYS A 3 -15.72 24.22 6.51
C LYS A 3 -16.00 23.35 7.74
N ILE A 4 -15.53 22.12 7.71
CA ILE A 4 -15.57 21.23 8.89
C ILE A 4 -14.38 21.61 9.77
N LYS A 5 -14.63 21.87 11.06
CA LYS A 5 -13.57 22.06 12.06
C LYS A 5 -13.25 20.72 12.69
N ASP A 6 -11.97 20.38 12.73
CA ASP A 6 -11.47 19.15 13.31
C ASP A 6 -10.44 19.48 14.41
N TYR A 7 -10.48 18.74 15.51
CA TYR A 7 -9.66 18.97 16.70
C TYR A 7 -8.88 17.70 17.01
N ASN A 8 -7.72 17.56 16.37
CA ASN A 8 -6.89 16.36 16.44
C ASN A 8 -5.78 16.48 17.49
N LYS A 9 -5.53 15.38 18.22
CA LYS A 9 -4.32 15.19 19.02
C LYS A 9 -3.35 14.32 18.22
N VAL A 10 -2.20 14.87 17.84
CA VAL A 10 -1.16 14.14 17.10
C VAL A 10 -0.07 13.69 18.07
N GLU A 11 0.21 12.38 18.08
CA GLU A 11 1.28 11.78 18.86
C GLU A 11 2.49 11.48 17.94
N PRO A 12 3.75 11.63 18.40
CA PRO A 12 4.92 11.29 17.61
C PRO A 12 4.97 9.80 17.27
N VAL A 13 5.25 9.48 16.00
CA VAL A 13 5.46 8.10 15.55
C VAL A 13 6.96 7.78 15.58
N LYS A 14 7.31 6.59 16.09
CA LYS A 14 8.69 6.07 16.01
C LYS A 14 9.11 5.89 14.55
N ILE A 15 10.35 6.23 14.20
CA ILE A 15 10.88 5.98 12.86
C ILE A 15 10.77 4.49 12.52
N SER A 16 11.10 3.61 13.48
CA SER A 16 10.96 2.16 13.32
C SER A 16 9.53 1.71 13.04
N GLY A 17 8.54 2.34 13.68
CA GLY A 17 7.11 2.09 13.43
C GLY A 17 6.68 2.55 12.04
N TYR A 18 7.14 3.73 11.61
CA TYR A 18 6.89 4.26 10.26
C TYR A 18 7.46 3.34 9.16
N ILE A 19 8.71 2.89 9.32
CA ILE A 19 9.32 1.95 8.38
C ILE A 19 8.61 0.60 8.40
N GLN A 20 8.22 0.11 9.59
CA GLN A 20 7.49 -1.15 9.72
C GLN A 20 6.16 -1.10 8.96
N TYR A 21 5.42 0.01 9.02
CA TYR A 21 4.18 0.19 8.26
C TYR A 21 4.40 -0.05 6.75
N TYR A 22 5.42 0.56 6.14
CA TYR A 22 5.70 0.34 4.71
C TYR A 22 6.17 -1.09 4.42
N LEU A 23 6.91 -1.72 5.33
CA LEU A 23 7.26 -3.13 5.16
C LEU A 23 6.03 -4.04 5.17
N ASP A 24 5.00 -3.72 5.94
CA ASP A 24 3.74 -4.46 5.94
C ASP A 24 2.95 -4.23 4.64
N VAL A 25 2.89 -3.00 4.14
CA VAL A 25 2.33 -2.70 2.80
C VAL A 25 3.06 -3.48 1.70
N LEU A 26 4.39 -3.59 1.78
CA LEU A 26 5.18 -4.37 0.82
C LEU A 26 4.91 -5.88 0.90
N LYS A 27 4.54 -6.42 2.08
CA LYS A 27 4.09 -7.81 2.18
C LYS A 27 2.80 -8.05 1.41
N GLU A 28 1.85 -7.11 1.47
CA GLU A 28 0.61 -7.17 0.68
C GLU A 28 0.90 -7.06 -0.82
N LEU A 29 1.79 -6.15 -1.22
CA LEU A 29 2.22 -6.04 -2.62
C LEU A 29 2.87 -7.33 -3.11
N ASN A 30 3.66 -8.03 -2.29
CA ASN A 30 4.30 -9.29 -2.69
C ASN A 30 3.31 -10.35 -3.18
N VAL A 31 2.14 -10.44 -2.56
CA VAL A 31 1.07 -11.39 -2.94
C VAL A 31 0.11 -10.84 -4.00
N THR A 32 0.31 -9.61 -4.47
CA THR A 32 -0.49 -8.98 -5.52
C THR A 32 0.08 -9.26 -6.90
N GLU A 33 -0.76 -9.62 -7.86
CA GLU A 33 -0.36 -9.81 -9.26
C GLU A 33 -1.02 -8.75 -10.15
N ASP A 34 -0.20 -7.96 -10.85
CA ASP A 34 -0.68 -7.04 -11.90
C ASP A 34 -0.79 -7.81 -13.21
N LYS A 35 -2.03 -7.97 -13.69
CA LYS A 35 -2.36 -8.60 -14.98
C LYS A 35 -2.61 -7.56 -16.09
N SER A 36 -2.37 -6.29 -15.82
CA SER A 36 -2.51 -5.23 -16.81
C SER A 36 -1.41 -5.31 -17.88
N LYS A 37 -1.55 -4.53 -18.95
CA LYS A 37 -0.50 -4.37 -19.98
C LYS A 37 0.44 -3.19 -19.68
N ASN A 38 0.27 -2.52 -18.55
CA ASN A 38 1.02 -1.31 -18.21
C ASN A 38 2.44 -1.68 -17.74
N GLN A 39 3.39 -1.67 -18.68
CA GLN A 39 4.78 -2.03 -18.41
C GLN A 39 5.44 -1.16 -17.32
N SER A 40 5.08 0.13 -17.26
CA SER A 40 5.62 1.04 -16.25
C SER A 40 5.14 0.65 -14.84
N ALA A 41 3.84 0.37 -14.67
CA ALA A 41 3.28 -0.09 -13.40
C ALA A 41 3.89 -1.43 -12.96
N ILE A 42 4.00 -2.39 -13.88
CA ILE A 42 4.62 -3.69 -13.63
C ILE A 42 6.08 -3.52 -13.17
N LYS A 43 6.85 -2.66 -13.85
CA LYS A 43 8.26 -2.42 -13.51
C LYS A 43 8.40 -1.75 -12.14
N LEU A 44 7.56 -0.75 -11.83
CA LEU A 44 7.55 -0.09 -10.52
C LEU A 44 7.15 -1.06 -9.40
N MET A 45 6.12 -1.87 -9.62
CA MET A 45 5.70 -2.88 -8.65
C MET A 45 6.83 -3.90 -8.41
N ARG A 46 7.54 -4.33 -9.46
CA ARG A 46 8.71 -5.21 -9.31
C ARG A 46 9.82 -4.56 -8.49
N LEU A 47 10.14 -3.30 -8.75
CA LEU A 47 11.13 -2.53 -7.99
C LEU A 47 10.73 -2.39 -6.52
N ALA A 48 9.45 -2.12 -6.24
CA ALA A 48 8.90 -2.06 -4.89
C ALA A 48 9.10 -3.39 -4.13
N LYS A 49 8.76 -4.51 -4.78
CA LYS A 49 8.88 -5.86 -4.19
C LYS A 49 10.32 -6.31 -3.93
N THR A 50 11.28 -5.76 -4.68
CA THR A 50 12.69 -6.17 -4.64
C THR A 50 13.53 -5.12 -3.93
N ASP A 51 14.16 -4.22 -4.68
CA ASP A 51 15.16 -3.27 -4.19
C ASP A 51 14.66 -2.43 -3.02
N ILE A 52 13.46 -1.84 -3.14
CA ILE A 52 12.87 -1.01 -2.07
C ILE A 52 12.62 -1.85 -0.81
N SER A 53 12.10 -3.08 -0.96
CA SER A 53 11.85 -3.96 0.19
C SER A 53 13.13 -4.32 0.93
N GLU A 54 14.20 -4.62 0.19
CA GLU A 54 15.50 -4.97 0.78
C GLU A 54 16.14 -3.76 1.45
N ASN A 55 16.10 -2.58 0.82
CA ASN A 55 16.63 -1.34 1.38
C ASN A 55 15.92 -0.95 2.68
N LEU A 56 14.58 -0.99 2.70
CA LEU A 56 13.80 -0.68 3.90
C LEU A 56 14.03 -1.68 5.03
N LYS A 57 14.17 -2.97 4.72
CA LYS A 57 14.56 -3.99 5.73
C LYS A 57 15.95 -3.71 6.28
N GLY A 58 16.92 -3.44 5.41
CA GLY A 58 18.28 -3.11 5.79
C GLY A 58 18.36 -1.84 6.65
N PHE A 59 17.57 -0.83 6.32
CA PHE A 59 17.45 0.40 7.11
C PHE A 59 16.77 0.13 8.46
N LYS A 60 15.67 -0.62 8.48
CA LYS A 60 14.98 -1.00 9.72
C LYS A 60 15.91 -1.70 10.71
N ASN A 61 16.80 -2.56 10.23
CA ASN A 61 17.76 -3.28 11.07
C ASN A 61 18.88 -2.38 11.64
N LYS A 62 19.11 -1.19 11.06
CA LYS A 62 20.14 -0.23 11.48
C LYS A 62 19.61 0.83 12.45
N ILE A 63 18.31 1.09 12.45
CA ILE A 63 17.68 2.05 13.36
C ILE A 63 17.37 1.38 14.71
N SER A 64 17.58 2.12 15.81
CA SER A 64 17.19 1.62 17.13
C SER A 64 15.66 1.63 17.29
N GLU A 65 15.11 0.71 18.09
CA GLU A 65 13.66 0.70 18.39
C GLU A 65 13.19 1.91 19.21
N GLU A 66 14.14 2.67 19.75
CA GLU A 66 13.94 3.90 20.54
C GLU A 66 14.16 5.16 19.71
N ASN A 67 14.47 5.06 18.41
CA ASN A 67 14.59 6.21 17.53
C ASN A 67 13.20 6.80 17.24
N TYR A 68 12.83 7.83 18.00
CA TYR A 68 11.76 8.75 17.67
C TYR A 68 12.31 9.87 16.79
N LEU A 69 11.47 10.39 15.90
CA LEU A 69 11.60 11.78 15.47
C LEU A 69 11.31 12.66 16.68
N ASN A 70 12.31 12.84 17.54
CA ASN A 70 12.19 13.74 18.66
C ASN A 70 12.47 15.16 18.17
N LEU A 71 11.39 15.81 17.72
CA LEU A 71 11.38 17.21 17.33
C LEU A 71 11.15 18.14 18.53
N LYS A 72 11.07 17.60 19.77
CA LYS A 72 11.05 18.46 20.96
C LYS A 72 12.39 19.17 21.02
N ASP A 73 12.32 20.50 21.14
CA ASP A 73 13.48 21.39 21.28
C ASP A 73 14.37 21.50 20.03
N VAL A 74 13.88 21.12 18.85
CA VAL A 74 14.55 21.38 17.55
C VAL A 74 14.09 22.73 17.02
N ASP A 75 15.04 23.57 16.60
CA ASP A 75 14.73 24.84 15.91
C ASP A 75 13.86 24.55 14.67
N GLU A 76 12.78 25.32 14.46
CA GLU A 76 11.86 25.12 13.34
C GLU A 76 12.59 25.11 11.99
N ASN A 77 13.67 25.88 11.86
CA ASN A 77 14.50 25.95 10.65
C ASN A 77 15.36 24.69 10.43
N GLU A 78 15.58 23.88 11.46
CA GLU A 78 16.40 22.67 11.42
C GLU A 78 15.58 21.37 11.30
N ILE A 79 14.27 21.43 11.58
CA ILE A 79 13.37 20.26 11.54
C ILE A 79 13.48 19.51 10.20
N VAL A 80 13.41 20.26 9.09
CA VAL A 80 13.47 19.68 7.75
C VAL A 80 14.80 18.97 7.51
N GLY A 81 15.92 19.62 7.87
CA GLY A 81 17.25 19.03 7.71
C GLY A 81 17.39 17.73 8.50
N ARG A 82 16.94 17.72 9.76
CA ARG A 82 16.99 16.54 10.61
C ARG A 82 16.14 15.38 10.10
N VAL A 83 14.91 15.65 9.66
CA VAL A 83 14.05 14.64 9.03
C VAL A 83 14.72 14.08 7.78
N LEU A 84 15.27 14.94 6.93
CA LEU A 84 15.94 14.51 5.71
C LEU A 84 17.17 13.66 6.01
N ASP A 85 17.96 14.00 7.02
CA ASP A 85 19.14 13.23 7.43
C ASP A 85 18.77 11.86 8.02
N ASP A 86 17.75 11.81 8.87
CA ASP A 86 17.26 10.56 9.48
C ASP A 86 16.79 9.56 8.41
N PHE A 87 16.10 10.04 7.36
CA PHE A 87 15.58 9.19 6.28
C PHE A 87 16.49 9.11 5.06
N LYS A 88 17.59 9.86 5.01
CA LYS A 88 18.47 9.99 3.84
C LYS A 88 18.78 8.67 3.13
N PRO A 89 19.08 7.56 3.84
CA PRO A 89 19.40 6.30 3.20
C PRO A 89 18.25 5.67 2.39
N VAL A 90 16.99 6.00 2.73
CA VAL A 90 15.78 5.39 2.15
C VAL A 90 14.78 6.41 1.61
N LEU A 91 15.13 7.69 1.61
CA LEU A 91 14.22 8.76 1.24
C LEU A 91 13.68 8.58 -0.19
N GLN A 92 14.54 8.22 -1.14
CA GLN A 92 14.13 7.97 -2.52
C GLN A 92 13.17 6.78 -2.63
N ASP A 93 13.45 5.71 -1.89
CA ASP A 93 12.61 4.50 -1.85
C ASP A 93 11.22 4.81 -1.27
N LEU A 94 11.17 5.56 -0.17
CA LEU A 94 9.92 6.00 0.46
C LEU A 94 9.11 6.93 -0.45
N LEU A 95 9.77 7.89 -1.12
CA LEU A 95 9.11 8.80 -2.06
C LEU A 95 8.52 8.04 -3.24
N LEU A 96 9.28 7.09 -3.80
CA LEU A 96 8.82 6.28 -4.92
C LEU A 96 7.67 5.35 -4.53
N LEU A 97 7.77 4.71 -3.37
CA LEU A 97 6.70 3.87 -2.83
C LEU A 97 5.44 4.69 -2.55
N ASN A 98 5.58 5.88 -1.96
CA ASN A 98 4.46 6.80 -1.74
C ASN A 98 3.81 7.23 -3.07
N TYR A 99 4.61 7.59 -4.07
CA TYR A 99 4.12 7.92 -5.41
C TYR A 99 3.32 6.76 -6.02
N TYR A 100 3.85 5.53 -5.93
CA TYR A 100 3.16 4.34 -6.42
C TYR A 100 1.83 4.11 -5.70
N LEU A 101 1.82 4.13 -4.36
CA LEU A 101 0.63 3.85 -3.55
C LEU A 101 -0.49 4.89 -3.74
N PHE A 102 -0.15 6.15 -3.99
CA PHE A 102 -1.14 7.21 -4.16
C PHE A 102 -1.65 7.38 -5.59
N LEU A 103 -0.85 7.05 -6.60
CA LEU A 103 -1.19 7.34 -7.99
C LEU A 103 -1.61 6.11 -8.80
N VAL A 104 -1.33 4.91 -8.30
CA VAL A 104 -1.76 3.67 -8.95
C VAL A 104 -3.13 3.29 -8.41
N GLU A 105 -4.12 3.32 -9.29
CA GLU A 105 -5.47 2.85 -9.00
C GLU A 105 -5.76 1.50 -9.65
N ILE A 106 -6.50 0.65 -8.93
CA ILE A 106 -6.96 -0.64 -9.44
C ILE A 106 -8.33 -0.45 -10.09
N GLU A 107 -8.39 -0.27 -11.41
CA GLU A 107 -9.65 -0.08 -12.14
C GLU A 107 -10.58 -1.31 -12.04
N SER A 108 -10.02 -2.50 -12.18
CA SER A 108 -10.71 -3.79 -12.05
C SER A 108 -9.75 -4.85 -11.56
N GLY A 109 -10.23 -5.79 -10.76
CA GLY A 109 -9.36 -6.78 -10.12
C GLY A 109 -10.13 -7.84 -9.34
N LEU A 110 -9.38 -8.82 -8.82
CA LEU A 110 -9.92 -9.95 -8.08
C LEU A 110 -9.18 -10.05 -6.75
N LEU A 111 -9.92 -9.96 -5.65
CA LEU A 111 -9.39 -10.25 -4.30
C LEU A 111 -9.77 -11.68 -3.94
N ILE A 112 -8.84 -12.45 -3.38
CA ILE A 112 -9.08 -13.84 -2.97
C ILE A 112 -8.67 -14.00 -1.52
N CYS A 113 -9.57 -14.53 -0.70
CA CYS A 113 -9.24 -14.91 0.66
C CYS A 113 -8.25 -16.09 0.64
N PRO A 114 -7.07 -15.98 1.27
CA PRO A 114 -6.09 -17.05 1.27
C PRO A 114 -6.57 -18.30 2.02
N GLU A 115 -7.49 -18.14 2.99
CA GLU A 115 -7.97 -19.22 3.85
C GLU A 115 -9.11 -20.03 3.21
N CYS A 116 -10.18 -19.36 2.77
CA CYS A 116 -11.39 -20.02 2.27
C CYS A 116 -11.54 -19.96 0.74
N ARG A 117 -10.60 -19.32 0.04
CA ARG A 117 -10.58 -19.18 -1.44
C ARG A 117 -11.79 -18.46 -2.05
N ARG A 118 -12.64 -17.85 -1.21
CA ARG A 118 -13.71 -16.96 -1.65
C ARG A 118 -13.11 -15.75 -2.35
N TRP A 119 -13.70 -15.36 -3.48
CA TRP A 119 -13.26 -14.21 -4.24
C TRP A 119 -14.22 -13.03 -4.13
N PHE A 120 -13.69 -11.83 -4.38
CA PHE A 120 -14.43 -10.57 -4.38
C PHE A 120 -13.96 -9.72 -5.56
N PRO A 121 -14.87 -9.23 -6.43
CA PRO A 121 -14.49 -8.41 -7.55
C PRO A 121 -14.23 -6.97 -7.10
N ILE A 122 -13.26 -6.33 -7.77
CA ILE A 122 -13.07 -4.89 -7.79
C ILE A 122 -13.65 -4.41 -9.13
N ILE A 123 -14.65 -3.52 -9.07
CA ILE A 123 -15.36 -3.02 -10.25
C ILE A 123 -15.38 -1.49 -10.15
N LYS A 124 -14.81 -0.81 -11.17
CA LYS A 124 -14.68 0.65 -11.21
C LYS A 124 -14.06 1.16 -9.91
N THR A 125 -12.87 0.65 -9.59
CA THR A 125 -12.08 0.94 -8.38
C THR A 125 -12.70 0.57 -7.02
N ILE A 126 -13.93 0.04 -6.99
CA ILE A 126 -14.63 -0.28 -5.73
C ILE A 126 -14.55 -1.79 -5.44
N PRO A 127 -13.88 -2.22 -4.34
CA PRO A 127 -13.93 -3.59 -3.86
C PRO A 127 -15.33 -3.94 -3.34
N ARG A 128 -15.94 -4.97 -3.93
CA ARG A 128 -17.24 -5.48 -3.47
C ARG A 128 -17.00 -6.57 -2.45
N LEU A 129 -16.92 -6.22 -1.15
CA LEU A 129 -16.66 -7.17 -0.04
C LEU A 129 -17.93 -7.67 0.68
N PHE A 130 -19.03 -6.92 0.64
CA PHE A 130 -20.24 -7.25 1.42
C PHE A 130 -20.95 -8.51 0.94
N PRO A 131 -21.43 -9.39 1.84
CA PRO A 131 -22.06 -10.65 1.48
C PRO A 131 -23.30 -10.48 0.59
N LYS A 132 -23.56 -11.53 -0.22
CA LYS A 132 -24.52 -11.56 -1.34
C LYS A 132 -25.92 -11.07 -0.96
N THR A 133 -26.32 -9.91 -1.47
CA THR A 133 -27.72 -9.58 -1.77
C THR A 133 -28.10 -10.20 -3.12
N MET A 134 -29.39 -10.34 -3.44
CA MET A 134 -29.87 -10.94 -4.70
C MET A 134 -29.28 -10.27 -5.94
N ASP A 135 -29.08 -8.95 -5.91
CA ASP A 135 -28.48 -8.16 -7.00
C ASP A 135 -27.02 -8.52 -7.33
N ARG A 136 -26.35 -9.31 -6.50
CA ARG A 136 -24.91 -9.62 -6.66
C ARG A 136 -24.64 -10.80 -7.58
N GLN A 137 -25.58 -11.73 -7.74
CA GLN A 137 -25.36 -12.92 -8.57
C GLN A 137 -25.16 -12.58 -10.04
N GLU A 138 -25.99 -11.68 -10.58
CA GLU A 138 -25.89 -11.24 -11.97
C GLU A 138 -24.59 -10.47 -12.21
N ILE A 139 -24.23 -9.55 -11.31
CA ILE A 139 -22.99 -8.77 -11.37
C ILE A 139 -21.76 -9.68 -11.29
N ASP A 140 -21.75 -10.64 -10.37
CA ASP A 140 -20.65 -11.61 -10.21
C ASP A 140 -20.52 -12.46 -11.49
N MET A 141 -21.63 -12.90 -12.10
CA MET A 141 -21.63 -13.66 -13.36
C MET A 141 -21.13 -12.83 -14.55
N GLU A 142 -21.56 -11.58 -14.68
CA GLU A 142 -21.07 -10.67 -15.73
C GLU A 142 -19.59 -10.38 -15.57
N PHE A 143 -19.13 -10.16 -14.33
CA PHE A 143 -17.73 -9.96 -14.02
C PHE A 143 -16.89 -11.18 -14.42
N GLN A 144 -17.32 -12.39 -14.03
CA GLN A 144 -16.65 -13.64 -14.40
C GLN A 144 -16.54 -13.79 -15.92
N LYS A 145 -17.64 -13.57 -16.67
CA LYS A 145 -17.64 -13.66 -18.14
C LYS A 145 -16.66 -12.68 -18.78
N LYS A 146 -16.56 -11.46 -18.23
CA LYS A 146 -15.69 -10.40 -18.77
C LYS A 146 -14.21 -10.63 -18.43
N TRP A 147 -13.92 -11.21 -17.27
CA TRP A 147 -12.57 -11.27 -16.70
C TRP A 147 -12.10 -12.69 -16.39
N VAL A 148 -12.49 -13.67 -17.22
CA VAL A 148 -12.12 -15.09 -17.07
C VAL A 148 -10.61 -15.25 -16.84
N ASP A 149 -9.79 -14.49 -17.57
CA ASP A 149 -8.32 -14.56 -17.50
C ASP A 149 -7.73 -14.11 -16.15
N LEU A 150 -8.50 -13.42 -15.30
CA LEU A 150 -8.07 -13.03 -13.96
C LEU A 150 -8.27 -14.14 -12.92
N PHE A 151 -9.09 -15.15 -13.21
CA PHE A 151 -9.44 -16.18 -12.24
C PHE A 151 -8.38 -17.30 -12.22
N PRO A 152 -7.77 -17.59 -11.05
CA PRO A 152 -6.93 -18.77 -10.92
C PRO A 152 -7.78 -20.04 -10.86
N ASN A 153 -7.17 -21.19 -11.19
CA ASN A 153 -7.85 -22.48 -11.33
C ASN A 153 -8.54 -23.03 -10.05
N ASN A 154 -8.37 -22.39 -8.89
CA ASN A 154 -8.75 -22.89 -7.57
C ASN A 154 -9.44 -21.81 -6.71
N VAL A 155 -10.54 -21.23 -7.19
CA VAL A 155 -11.42 -20.31 -6.43
C VAL A 155 -12.76 -20.95 -6.11
N VAL A 156 -13.41 -20.50 -5.02
CA VAL A 156 -14.74 -20.93 -4.57
C VAL A 156 -15.79 -19.88 -4.88
#